data_AF-A0A7L1SFB5-F1
#
_entry.id   AF-A0A7L1SFB5-F1
#
_cell.length_a   1.000
_cell.length_b   1.000
_cell.length_c   1.000
_cell.angle_alpha   90.00
_cell.angle_beta   90.00
_cell.angle_gamma   90.00
#
_symmetry.space_group_name_H-M   'P 1'
#
loop_
_entity.id
_entity.type
_entity.pdbx_description
1 polymer ?
#
loop_
_entity_poly.entity_id
_entity_poly.type
_entity_poly.pdbx_seq_one_letter_code
_entity_poly.pdbx_strand_id
1 'polypeptide(L)'
;MQHTTCTEDRIYHALERCLHGLSRDAVASRWAAGLCLNCWSLQELVSRDAGNYLILVEKILGKTKEVQERCDYDLVTPLALLFYSAVLYAPHFPPGSDLLLKAASVYHSFLTWPVPYCDTFRELL
;
A
#
# COMPACT_ATOMS: atom_id res chain seq x y z
N MET A 1 17.73 -14.59 -9.70
CA MET A 1 17.34 -13.17 -9.84
C MET A 1 15.92 -13.17 -10.37
N GLN A 2 14.96 -12.68 -9.58
CA GLN A 2 13.56 -12.60 -10.01
C GLN A 2 13.50 -11.56 -11.14
N HIS A 3 13.02 -11.97 -12.31
CA HIS A 3 12.76 -11.06 -13.43
C HIS A 3 11.52 -10.22 -13.08
N THR A 4 11.71 -9.13 -12.33
CA THR A 4 10.68 -8.09 -12.25
C THR A 4 10.58 -7.41 -13.60
N THR A 5 9.36 -7.11 -14.03
CA THR A 5 9.17 -6.36 -15.28
C THR A 5 9.47 -4.88 -15.00
N CYS A 6 9.96 -4.13 -16.00
CA CYS A 6 10.23 -2.69 -15.87
C CYS A 6 9.03 -1.90 -15.29
N THR A 7 7.80 -2.35 -15.57
CA THR A 7 6.57 -1.77 -15.02
C THR A 7 6.45 -1.97 -13.51
N GLU A 8 6.76 -3.17 -13.02
CA GLU A 8 6.67 -3.52 -11.60
C GLU A 8 7.64 -2.70 -10.75
N ASP A 9 8.88 -2.53 -11.21
CA ASP A 9 9.87 -1.69 -10.52
C ASP A 9 9.44 -0.22 -10.48
N ARG A 10 8.82 0.27 -11.56
CA ARG A 10 8.29 1.64 -11.62
C ARG A 10 7.12 1.85 -10.67
N ILE A 11 6.21 0.88 -10.57
CA ILE A 11 5.09 0.93 -9.62
C ILE A 11 5.62 0.92 -8.19
N TYR A 12 6.57 0.03 -7.88
CA TYR A 12 7.19 -0.03 -6.56
C TYR A 12 7.90 1.28 -6.21
N HIS A 13 8.68 1.85 -7.14
CA HIS A 13 9.35 3.12 -6.91
C HIS A 13 8.36 4.28 -6.69
N ALA A 14 7.27 4.34 -7.47
CA ALA A 14 6.23 5.34 -7.30
C ALA A 14 5.49 5.19 -5.96
N LEU A 15 5.24 3.95 -5.51
CA LEU A 15 4.71 3.66 -4.18
C LEU A 15 5.64 4.18 -3.08
N GLU A 16 6.94 3.87 -3.14
CA GLU A 16 7.92 4.35 -2.16
C GLU A 16 7.95 5.87 -2.07
N ARG A 17 7.83 6.57 -3.21
CA ARG A 17 7.73 8.04 -3.24
C ARG A 17 6.47 8.58 -2.59
N CYS A 18 5.34 7.87 -2.69
CA CYS A 18 4.10 8.25 -2.02
C CYS A 18 4.23 8.13 -0.50
N LEU A 19 4.94 7.10 -0.03
CA LEU A 19 5.14 6.84 1.40
C LEU A 19 6.26 7.71 2.00
N HIS A 20 7.19 8.16 1.17
CA HIS A 20 8.34 8.93 1.62
C HIS A 20 7.92 10.25 2.30
N GLY A 21 8.29 10.40 3.57
CA GLY A 21 8.00 11.60 4.34
C GLY A 21 6.59 11.69 4.92
N LEU A 22 5.83 10.58 4.96
CA LEU A 22 4.57 10.48 5.69
C LEU A 22 4.72 10.19 7.20
N SER A 23 5.96 10.15 7.72
CA SER A 23 6.23 9.98 9.15
C SER A 23 5.78 11.20 9.98
N ARG A 24 5.41 10.98 11.24
CA ARG A 24 4.74 11.92 12.17
C ARG A 24 5.34 13.33 12.26
N ASP A 25 6.60 13.50 11.90
CA ASP A 25 7.30 14.80 11.96
C ASP A 25 7.04 15.71 10.74
N ALA A 26 6.32 15.24 9.71
CA ALA A 26 5.96 16.05 8.54
C ALA A 26 4.72 16.90 8.82
N VAL A 27 4.90 17.97 9.62
CA VAL A 27 3.86 18.95 9.98
C VAL A 27 3.16 19.56 8.75
N ALA A 28 1.99 19.00 8.43
CA ALA A 28 0.69 19.59 8.07
C ALA A 28 0.53 20.67 6.98
N SER A 29 1.54 21.29 6.36
CA SER A 29 1.24 22.33 5.35
C SER A 29 2.17 22.49 4.15
N ARG A 30 3.40 21.95 4.20
CA ARG A 30 4.38 22.15 3.10
C ARG A 30 4.52 20.95 2.14
N TRP A 31 3.86 19.83 2.44
CA TRP A 31 4.07 18.54 1.76
C TRP A 31 2.86 18.04 0.93
N ALA A 32 1.70 18.70 1.04
CA ALA A 32 0.50 18.27 0.32
C ALA A 32 0.69 18.24 -1.20
N ALA A 33 1.35 19.24 -1.79
CA ALA A 33 1.56 19.27 -3.24
C ALA A 33 2.47 18.13 -3.74
N GLY A 34 3.58 17.86 -3.05
CA GLY A 34 4.50 16.78 -3.41
C GLY A 34 3.86 15.40 -3.27
N LEU A 35 3.12 15.18 -2.18
CA LEU A 35 2.35 13.96 -1.96
C LEU A 35 1.28 13.79 -3.04
N CYS A 36 0.47 14.82 -3.31
CA CYS A 36 -0.57 14.78 -4.35
C CYS A 36 0.02 14.47 -5.72
N LEU A 37 1.17 15.06 -6.08
CA LEU A 37 1.86 14.78 -7.34
C LEU A 37 2.38 13.34 -7.41
N ASN A 38 2.93 12.81 -6.31
CA ASN A 38 3.38 11.43 -6.24
C ASN A 38 2.19 10.45 -6.36
N CYS A 39 1.10 10.68 -5.61
CA CYS A 39 -0.12 9.87 -5.68
C CYS A 39 -0.76 9.94 -7.07
N TRP A 40 -0.84 11.12 -7.68
CA TRP A 40 -1.33 11.29 -9.03
C TRP A 40 -0.44 10.56 -10.04
N SER A 41 0.89 10.68 -9.93
CA SER A 41 1.81 9.95 -10.80
C SER A 41 1.69 8.44 -10.66
N LEU A 42 1.46 7.94 -9.44
CA LEU A 42 1.22 6.52 -9.19
C LEU A 42 -0.11 6.10 -9.84
N GLN A 43 -1.17 6.87 -9.63
CA GLN A 43 -2.49 6.63 -10.20
C GLN A 43 -2.45 6.60 -11.74
N GLU A 44 -1.78 7.55 -12.37
CA GLU A 44 -1.59 7.60 -13.83
C GLU A 44 -0.77 6.41 -14.36
N LEU A 45 0.17 5.89 -13.56
CA LEU A 45 0.94 4.70 -13.94
C LEU A 45 0.06 3.44 -13.90
N VAL A 46 -0.72 3.26 -12.83
CA VAL A 46 -1.54 2.06 -12.66
C VAL A 46 -2.82 2.08 -13.47
N SER A 47 -3.36 3.25 -13.80
CA SER A 47 -4.58 3.37 -14.62
C SER A 47 -4.40 2.95 -16.08
N ARG A 48 -3.14 2.78 -16.54
CA ARG A 48 -2.84 2.41 -17.93
C ARG A 48 -3.25 0.98 -18.30
N ASP A 49 -3.26 0.09 -17.31
CA ASP A 49 -3.60 -1.31 -17.49
C ASP A 49 -4.23 -1.87 -16.22
N ALA A 50 -5.33 -2.60 -16.37
CA ALA A 50 -6.06 -3.21 -15.27
C ALA A 50 -5.18 -4.08 -14.35
N GLY A 51 -4.20 -4.80 -14.91
CA GLY A 51 -3.27 -5.66 -14.18
C GLY A 51 -2.29 -4.88 -13.31
N ASN A 52 -2.02 -3.60 -13.62
CA ASN A 52 -1.12 -2.79 -12.80
C ASN A 52 -1.69 -2.52 -11.40
N TYR A 53 -3.01 -2.48 -11.22
CA TYR A 53 -3.63 -2.40 -9.90
C TYR A 53 -3.36 -3.64 -9.07
N LEU A 54 -3.35 -4.83 -9.68
CA LEU A 54 -3.00 -6.08 -8.97
C LEU A 54 -1.52 -6.07 -8.55
N ILE A 55 -0.63 -5.60 -9.43
CA ILE A 55 0.79 -5.40 -9.10
C ILE A 55 0.94 -4.40 -7.94
N LEU A 56 0.20 -3.28 -7.99
CA LEU A 56 0.22 -2.29 -6.91
C LEU A 56 -0.26 -2.88 -5.58
N VAL A 57 -1.36 -3.64 -5.57
CA VAL A 57 -1.84 -4.33 -4.37
C VAL A 57 -0.76 -5.27 -3.84
N GLU A 58 -0.10 -6.05 -4.70
CA GLU A 58 0.99 -6.92 -4.26
C GLU A 58 2.16 -6.16 -3.63
N LYS A 59 2.56 -5.02 -4.21
CA LYS A 59 3.62 -4.17 -3.66
C LYS A 59 3.22 -3.52 -2.34
N ILE A 60 1.96 -3.08 -2.20
CA ILE A 60 1.45 -2.55 -0.94
C ILE A 60 1.46 -3.63 0.15
N LEU A 61 1.04 -4.86 -0.15
CA LEU A 61 1.07 -5.96 0.81
C LEU A 61 2.50 -6.34 1.22
N GLY A 62 3.45 -6.35 0.27
CA GLY A 62 4.87 -6.53 0.57
C GLY A 62 5.39 -5.45 1.51
N LYS A 63 5.12 -4.18 1.18
CA LYS A 63 5.55 -3.04 2.00
C LYS A 63 4.90 -3.03 3.38
N THR A 64 3.64 -3.45 3.48
CA THR A 64 2.91 -3.56 4.74
C THR A 64 3.56 -4.59 5.66
N LYS A 65 4.03 -5.73 5.13
CA LYS A 65 4.81 -6.70 5.91
C LYS A 65 6.14 -6.10 6.39
N GLU A 66 6.88 -5.40 5.53
CA GLU A 66 8.14 -4.75 5.94
C GLU A 66 7.92 -3.72 7.05
N VAL A 67 6.88 -2.91 6.93
CA VAL A 67 6.47 -1.94 7.96
C VAL A 67 6.11 -2.64 9.26
N GLN A 68 5.44 -3.79 9.15
CA GLN A 68 5.12 -4.60 10.31
C GLN A 68 6.39 -5.12 11.02
N GLU A 69 7.30 -5.72 10.26
CA GLU A 69 8.57 -6.25 10.81
C GLU A 69 9.42 -5.16 11.48
N ARG A 70 9.34 -3.92 10.98
CA ARG A 70 10.07 -2.77 11.51
C ARG A 70 9.33 -2.02 12.62
N CYS A 71 8.09 -2.37 12.92
CA CYS A 71 7.23 -1.63 13.84
C CYS A 71 7.08 -0.15 13.45
N ASP A 72 6.97 0.15 12.16
CA ASP A 72 6.84 1.52 11.65
C ASP A 72 5.37 1.97 11.65
N TYR A 73 4.91 2.43 12.81
CA TYR A 73 3.52 2.79 13.05
C TYR A 73 2.99 3.92 12.16
N ASP A 74 3.86 4.82 11.70
CA ASP A 74 3.42 6.01 10.96
C ASP A 74 2.92 5.65 9.56
N LEU A 75 3.45 4.57 8.96
CA LEU A 75 3.10 4.14 7.61
C LEU A 75 1.90 3.20 7.57
N VAL A 76 1.41 2.74 8.72
CA VAL A 76 0.28 1.80 8.83
C VAL A 76 -0.98 2.38 8.19
N THR A 77 -1.39 3.60 8.59
CA THR A 77 -2.60 4.24 8.06
C THR A 77 -2.47 4.59 6.57
N PRO A 78 -1.38 5.23 6.09
CA PRO A 78 -1.17 5.46 4.66
C PRO A 78 -1.25 4.19 3.80
N LEU A 79 -0.62 3.10 4.25
CA LEU A 79 -0.65 1.83 3.53
C LEU A 79 -2.04 1.21 3.48
N ALA A 80 -2.80 1.27 4.58
CA ALA A 80 -4.19 0.79 4.60
C ALA A 80 -5.08 1.58 3.61
N LEU A 81 -4.94 2.91 3.57
CA LEU A 81 -5.69 3.75 2.63
C LEU A 81 -5.31 3.47 1.17
N LEU A 82 -4.00 3.35 0.88
CA LEU A 82 -3.51 3.01 -0.46
C LEU A 82 -4.01 1.63 -0.89
N PHE A 83 -3.97 0.63 0.00
CA PHE A 83 -4.51 -0.71 -0.26
C PHE A 83 -6.00 -0.64 -0.61
N TYR A 84 -6.80 0.01 0.24
CA TYR A 84 -8.24 0.15 0.01
C TYR A 84 -8.52 0.80 -1.34
N SER A 85 -7.82 1.89 -1.68
CA SER A 85 -7.97 2.54 -2.99
C SER A 85 -7.58 1.62 -4.15
N ALA A 86 -6.46 0.90 -4.06
CA ALA A 86 -5.98 0.02 -5.11
C ALA A 86 -6.93 -1.15 -5.37
N VAL A 87 -7.52 -1.72 -4.31
CA VAL A 87 -8.53 -2.77 -4.40
C VAL A 87 -9.82 -2.26 -5.01
N LEU A 88 -10.29 -1.06 -4.64
CA LEU A 88 -11.50 -0.45 -5.22
C LEU A 88 -11.37 -0.21 -6.73
N TYR A 89 -10.19 0.16 -7.21
CA TYR A 89 -9.93 0.41 -8.62
C TYR A 89 -9.49 -0.85 -9.38
N ALA A 90 -9.22 -1.97 -8.71
CA ALA A 90 -8.89 -3.23 -9.36
C ALA A 90 -10.17 -3.80 -10.02
N PRO A 91 -10.23 -3.92 -11.36
CA PRO A 91 -11.47 -4.25 -12.05
C PRO A 91 -11.93 -5.69 -11.86
N HIS A 92 -11.00 -6.62 -11.63
CA HIS A 92 -11.29 -8.00 -11.23
C HIS A 92 -10.02 -8.66 -10.68
N PHE A 93 -10.18 -9.53 -9.67
CA PHE A 93 -9.11 -10.43 -9.25
C PHE A 93 -9.18 -11.71 -10.10
N PRO A 94 -8.06 -12.18 -10.67
CA PRO A 94 -8.05 -13.40 -11.47
C PRO A 94 -8.55 -14.61 -10.66
N PRO A 95 -9.31 -15.54 -11.28
CA PRO A 95 -9.72 -16.76 -10.60
C PRO A 95 -8.48 -17.55 -10.16
N GLY A 96 -8.42 -17.91 -8.88
CA GLY A 96 -7.26 -18.59 -8.28
C GLY A 96 -6.16 -17.65 -7.77
N SER A 97 -6.34 -16.32 -7.85
CA SER A 97 -5.43 -15.37 -7.20
C SER A 97 -5.50 -15.52 -5.67
N ASP A 98 -4.33 -15.65 -5.04
CA ASP A 98 -4.17 -15.69 -3.59
C ASP A 98 -4.04 -14.29 -2.97
N LEU A 99 -4.15 -13.22 -3.75
CA LEU A 99 -3.81 -11.86 -3.34
C LEU A 99 -4.69 -11.36 -2.18
N LEU A 100 -6.00 -11.69 -2.21
CA LEU A 100 -6.92 -11.36 -1.13
C LEU A 100 -6.67 -12.22 0.12
N LEU A 101 -6.29 -13.49 -0.04
CA LEU A 101 -5.90 -14.36 1.08
C LEU A 101 -4.62 -13.84 1.75
N LYS A 102 -3.65 -13.42 0.94
CA LYS A 102 -2.42 -12.75 1.39
C LYS A 102 -2.75 -11.45 2.12
N ALA A 103 -3.68 -10.64 1.60
CA ALA A 103 -4.13 -9.43 2.26
C ALA A 103 -4.76 -9.73 3.62
N ALA A 104 -5.68 -10.69 3.70
CA ALA A 104 -6.29 -11.11 4.96
C ALA A 104 -5.22 -11.54 5.98
N SER A 105 -4.26 -12.38 5.56
CA SER A 105 -3.16 -12.81 6.43
C SER A 105 -2.30 -11.65 6.92
N VAL A 106 -2.02 -10.64 6.08
CA VAL A 106 -1.23 -9.46 6.45
C VAL A 106 -2.00 -8.53 7.37
N TYR A 107 -3.27 -8.27 7.11
CA TYR A 107 -4.03 -7.33 7.96
C TYR A 107 -4.45 -7.96 9.29
N HIS A 108 -4.76 -9.27 9.32
CA HIS A 108 -5.03 -9.97 10.58
C HIS A 108 -3.84 -10.00 11.54
N SER A 109 -2.60 -9.98 11.03
CA SER A 109 -1.43 -9.98 11.91
C SER A 109 -1.33 -8.67 12.71
N PHE A 110 -1.89 -7.55 12.24
CA PHE A 110 -2.00 -6.30 13.02
C PHE A 110 -3.00 -6.40 14.18
N LEU A 111 -3.90 -7.39 14.21
CA LEU A 111 -4.75 -7.61 15.39
C LEU A 111 -3.94 -8.04 16.63
N THR A 112 -2.68 -8.44 16.43
CA THR A 112 -1.75 -8.78 17.52
C THR A 112 -0.87 -7.62 17.97
N TRP A 113 -0.99 -6.45 17.32
CA TRP A 113 -0.24 -5.25 17.68
C TRP A 113 -0.80 -4.57 18.93
N PRO A 114 -0.02 -3.73 19.63
CA PRO A 114 -0.52 -2.98 20.78
C PRO A 114 -1.62 -1.97 20.38
N VAL A 115 -2.48 -1.65 21.35
CA VAL A 115 -3.45 -0.55 21.26
C VAL A 115 -2.71 0.77 20.95
N PRO A 116 -3.22 1.64 20.05
CA PRO A 116 -4.56 1.59 19.43
C PRO A 116 -4.63 0.83 18.11
N TYR A 117 -3.51 0.32 17.58
CA TYR A 117 -3.46 -0.20 16.21
C TYR A 117 -4.33 -1.45 16.02
N CYS A 118 -4.35 -2.36 17.00
CA CYS A 118 -5.23 -3.53 16.94
C CYS A 118 -6.72 -3.17 16.88
N ASP A 119 -7.14 -2.10 17.56
CA ASP A 119 -8.55 -1.69 17.59
C ASP A 119 -8.96 -1.11 16.23
N THR A 120 -8.12 -0.25 15.64
CA THR A 120 -8.33 0.28 14.28
C THR A 120 -8.49 -0.84 13.24
N PHE A 121 -7.65 -1.88 13.31
CA PHE A 121 -7.75 -3.01 12.38
C PHE A 121 -8.92 -3.95 12.67
N ARG A 122 -9.42 -3.98 13.90
CA ARG A 122 -10.63 -4.75 14.25
C ARG A 122 -11.90 -4.14 13.66
N GLU A 123 -11.93 -2.82 13.46
CA GLU A 123 -13.02 -2.12 12.77
C GLU A 123 -12.91 -2.21 11.23
N LEU A 124 -11.70 -2.42 10.72
CA LEU A 124 -11.39 -2.47 9.28
C LEU A 124 -11.56 -3.85 8.63
N LEU A 125 -11.57 -4.93 9.42
CA LEU A 125 -11.74 -6.34 9.01
C LEU A 125 -13.16 -6.83 9.30
#